data_AF-A0A1F9KWL5-F1
#
_entry.id   AF-A0A1F9KWL5-F1
#
_cell.length_a   1.000
_cell.length_b   1.000
_cell.length_c   1.000
_cell.angle_alpha   90.00
_cell.angle_beta   90.00
_cell.angle_gamma   90.00
#
_symmetry.space_group_name_H-M   'P 1'
#
loop_
_entity.id
_entity.type
_entity.pdbx_description
1 polymer ?
#
loop_
_entity_poly.entity_id
_entity_poly.type
_entity_poly.pdbx_seq_one_letter_code
_entity_poly.pdbx_strand_id
1 'polypeptide(L)'
;MRKVLKAISFTLLFILGITLAMENTSWVVLRYYFGLESPPVPLFLIVLFSILLGVCLAGVGFFLDELSLKRSLREQERKIAQMESELAAYRNREQGEAKDRGTANLSEGGMNA
;
A
#
# COMPACT_ATOMS: atom_id res chain seq x y z
N MET A 1 -17.70 -7.55 -0.57
CA MET A 1 -18.12 -6.76 -1.75
C MET A 1 -16.99 -6.44 -2.73
N ARG A 2 -15.83 -5.88 -2.30
CA ARG A 2 -14.72 -5.52 -3.23
C ARG A 2 -14.24 -6.65 -4.16
N LYS A 3 -14.19 -7.90 -3.66
CA LYS A 3 -13.80 -9.08 -4.46
C LYS A 3 -14.81 -9.40 -5.57
N VAL A 4 -16.10 -9.30 -5.26
CA VAL A 4 -17.20 -9.54 -6.22
C VAL A 4 -17.24 -8.43 -7.27
N LEU A 5 -17.07 -7.16 -6.87
CA LEU A 5 -17.01 -6.05 -7.81
C LEU A 5 -15.81 -6.19 -8.78
N LYS A 6 -14.64 -6.58 -8.27
CA LYS A 6 -13.47 -6.91 -9.12
C LYS A 6 -13.78 -8.04 -10.10
N ALA A 7 -14.42 -9.11 -9.64
CA ALA A 7 -14.80 -10.23 -10.50
C ALA A 7 -15.78 -9.79 -11.60
N ILE A 8 -16.81 -9.02 -11.25
CA ILE A 8 -17.79 -8.49 -12.22
C ILE A 8 -17.10 -7.57 -13.23
N SER A 9 -16.25 -6.64 -12.80
CA SER A 9 -15.50 -5.77 -13.72
C SER A 9 -14.60 -6.57 -14.65
N PHE A 10 -13.95 -7.62 -14.15
CA PHE A 10 -13.09 -8.47 -14.97
C PHE A 10 -13.88 -9.28 -15.99
N THR A 11 -15.02 -9.85 -15.59
CA THR A 11 -15.93 -10.56 -16.49
C THR A 11 -16.48 -9.64 -17.57
N LEU A 12 -16.88 -8.42 -17.21
CA LEU A 12 -17.38 -7.43 -18.17
C LEU A 12 -16.29 -7.02 -19.18
N LEU A 13 -15.07 -6.79 -18.69
CA LEU A 13 -13.92 -6.49 -19.53
C LEU A 13 -13.60 -7.64 -20.49
N PHE A 14 -13.74 -8.87 -20.02
CA PHE A 14 -13.49 -10.07 -20.81
C PHE A 14 -14.54 -10.24 -21.92
N ILE A 15 -15.82 -10.08 -21.59
CA ILE A 15 -16.91 -10.09 -22.57
C ILE A 15 -16.69 -8.99 -23.62
N LEU A 16 -16.37 -7.77 -23.19
CA LEU A 16 -16.06 -6.66 -24.10
C LEU A 16 -14.88 -7.00 -25.02
N GLY A 17 -13.82 -7.60 -24.49
CA GLY A 17 -12.66 -8.05 -25.26
C GLY A 17 -13.01 -9.08 -26.33
N ILE A 18 -13.86 -10.06 -25.99
CA ILE A 18 -14.36 -11.07 -26.94
C ILE A 18 -15.22 -10.42 -28.02
N THR A 19 -16.20 -9.59 -27.63
CA THR A 19 -17.08 -8.91 -28.59
C THR A 19 -16.28 -8.01 -29.53
N LEU A 20 -15.30 -7.27 -29.01
CA LEU A 20 -14.39 -6.48 -29.84
C LEU A 20 -13.57 -7.37 -30.80
N ALA A 21 -13.06 -8.52 -30.34
CA ALA A 21 -12.30 -9.43 -31.18
C ALA A 21 -13.14 -10.06 -32.30
N MET A 22 -14.42 -10.37 -32.03
CA MET A 22 -15.33 -10.95 -33.02
C MET A 22 -15.81 -9.94 -34.05
N GLU A 23 -16.16 -8.73 -33.63
CA GLU A 23 -16.75 -7.71 -34.51
C GLU A 23 -15.70 -6.83 -35.20
N ASN A 24 -14.49 -6.68 -34.61
CA ASN A 24 -13.44 -5.79 -35.10
C ASN A 24 -12.22 -6.56 -35.62
N THR A 25 -12.47 -7.52 -36.51
CA THR A 25 -11.44 -8.24 -37.28
C THR A 25 -10.89 -7.41 -38.44
N SER A 26 -11.23 -6.13 -38.52
CA SER A 26 -10.72 -5.21 -39.53
C SER A 26 -9.21 -5.06 -39.41
N TRP A 27 -8.53 -5.18 -40.55
CA TRP A 27 -7.09 -5.04 -40.64
C TRP A 27 -6.71 -3.57 -40.67
N VAL A 28 -5.77 -3.19 -39.80
CA VAL A 28 -5.22 -1.84 -39.74
C VAL A 28 -3.72 -1.90 -39.95
N VAL A 29 -3.23 -1.01 -40.81
CA VAL A 29 -1.80 -0.77 -41.02
C VAL A 29 -1.44 0.48 -40.23
N LEU A 30 -0.55 0.34 -39.23
CA LEU A 30 -0.06 1.50 -38.49
C LEU A 30 1.06 2.16 -39.29
N ARG A 31 0.89 3.46 -39.55
CA ARG A 31 1.92 4.31 -40.17
C ARG A 31 2.60 5.09 -39.05
N TYR A 32 3.86 4.82 -38.82
CA TYR A 32 4.71 5.49 -37.86
C TYR A 32 5.55 6.58 -38.53
N TYR A 33 6.31 7.33 -37.72
CA TYR A 33 7.26 8.33 -38.20
C TYR A 33 8.31 7.69 -39.14
N PHE A 34 8.83 8.50 -40.07
CA PHE A 34 9.88 8.09 -41.03
C PHE A 34 9.48 7.00 -42.04
N GLY A 35 8.19 6.85 -42.34
CA GLY A 35 7.70 5.89 -43.34
C GLY A 35 7.71 4.43 -42.88
N LEU A 36 7.90 4.19 -41.57
CA LEU A 36 7.76 2.87 -40.98
C LEU A 36 6.28 2.46 -40.96
N GLU A 37 5.96 1.34 -41.60
CA GLU A 37 4.62 0.75 -41.57
C GLU A 37 4.66 -0.58 -40.83
N SER A 38 3.65 -0.83 -40.00
CA SER A 38 3.46 -2.16 -39.43
C SER A 38 2.87 -3.11 -40.46
N PRO A 39 3.10 -4.43 -40.33
CA PRO A 39 2.23 -5.41 -40.97
C PRO A 39 0.75 -5.14 -40.64
N PRO A 40 -0.20 -5.56 -41.48
CA PRO A 40 -1.62 -5.47 -41.15
C PRO A 40 -1.91 -6.23 -39.86
N VAL A 41 -2.42 -5.52 -38.85
CA VAL A 41 -2.77 -6.10 -37.56
C VAL A 41 -4.27 -5.91 -37.33
N PRO A 42 -4.99 -6.88 -36.77
CA PRO A 42 -6.40 -6.69 -36.44
C PRO A 42 -6.58 -5.57 -35.40
N LEU A 43 -7.57 -4.70 -35.61
CA LEU A 43 -7.83 -3.55 -34.74
C LEU A 43 -8.05 -3.96 -33.27
N PHE A 44 -8.77 -5.06 -33.05
CA PHE A 44 -9.05 -5.54 -31.69
C PHE A 44 -7.77 -5.80 -30.88
N LEU A 45 -6.68 -6.20 -31.54
CA LEU A 45 -5.43 -6.58 -30.90
C LEU A 45 -4.74 -5.34 -30.33
N ILE A 46 -4.78 -4.23 -31.06
CA ILE A 46 -4.27 -2.92 -30.63
C ILE A 46 -5.08 -2.40 -29.44
N VAL A 47 -6.41 -2.44 -29.55
CA VAL A 47 -7.31 -1.99 -28.48
C VAL A 47 -7.11 -2.83 -27.22
N LEU A 48 -7.04 -4.15 -27.35
CA LEU A 48 -6.80 -5.07 -26.24
C LEU A 48 -5.47 -4.78 -25.54
N PHE A 49 -4.39 -4.56 -26.31
CA PHE A 49 -3.09 -4.19 -25.73
C PHE A 49 -3.12 -2.85 -25.01
N SER A 50 -3.82 -1.85 -25.54
CA SER A 50 -3.96 -0.55 -24.88
C SER A 50 -4.69 -0.67 -23.54
N ILE A 51 -5.77 -1.45 -23.49
CA ILE A 51 -6.51 -1.74 -22.26
C ILE A 51 -5.62 -2.50 -21.28
N LEU A 52 -4.93 -3.54 -21.77
CA LEU A 52 -4.06 -4.38 -20.96
C LEU A 52 -2.91 -3.58 -20.33
N LEU A 53 -2.31 -2.66 -21.09
CA LEU A 53 -1.32 -1.72 -20.56
C LEU A 53 -1.90 -0.85 -19.45
N GLY A 54 -3.11 -0.31 -19.62
CA GLY A 54 -3.80 0.45 -18.57
C GLY A 54 -4.02 -0.37 -17.29
N VAL A 55 -4.45 -1.63 -17.44
CA VAL A 55 -4.64 -2.55 -16.30
C VAL A 55 -3.31 -2.92 -15.64
N CYS A 56 -2.26 -3.17 -16.43
CA CYS A 56 -0.91 -3.43 -15.91
C CYS A 56 -0.39 -2.24 -15.11
N LEU A 57 -0.51 -1.02 -15.63
CA LEU A 57 -0.09 0.20 -14.93
C LEU A 57 -0.86 0.39 -13.62
N ALA A 58 -2.18 0.20 -13.63
CA ALA A 58 -3.00 0.25 -12.42
C ALA A 58 -2.58 -0.83 -11.41
N GLY A 59 -2.31 -2.06 -11.89
CA GLY A 59 -1.85 -3.17 -11.05
C GLY A 59 -0.50 -2.89 -10.39
N VAL A 60 0.45 -2.32 -11.13
CA VAL A 60 1.76 -1.91 -10.60
C VAL A 60 1.61 -0.82 -9.55
N GLY A 61 0.76 0.19 -9.79
CA GLY A 61 0.47 1.23 -8.80
C GLY A 61 -0.04 0.66 -7.47
N PHE A 62 -1.03 -0.24 -7.53
CA PHE A 62 -1.55 -0.94 -6.35
C PHE A 62 -0.46 -1.74 -5.61
N PHE A 63 0.46 -2.37 -6.35
CA PHE A 63 1.55 -3.14 -5.75
C PHE A 63 2.53 -2.23 -4.99
N LEU A 64 2.86 -1.07 -5.55
CA LEU A 64 3.72 -0.08 -4.91
C LEU A 64 3.07 0.53 -3.65
N ASP A 65 1.76 0.78 -3.69
CA ASP A 65 1.00 1.27 -2.53
C ASP A 65 0.97 0.25 -1.40
N GLU A 66 0.82 -1.04 -1.71
CA GLU A 66 0.88 -2.11 -0.70
C GLU A 66 2.26 -2.15 0.01
N LEU A 67 3.33 -1.89 -0.74
CA LEU A 67 4.70 -1.82 -0.23
C LEU A 67 4.92 -0.59 0.67
N SER A 68 4.44 0.58 0.26
CA SER A 68 4.54 1.81 1.07
C SER A 68 3.68 1.73 2.33
N LEU A 69 2.52 1.07 2.25
CA LEU A 69 1.62 0.83 3.38
C LEU A 69 2.24 -0.10 4.43
N LYS A 70 2.89 -1.18 4.01
CA LYS A 70 3.63 -2.08 4.93
C LYS A 70 4.81 -1.38 5.61
N ARG A 71 5.52 -0.51 4.90
CA ARG A 71 6.60 0.30 5.48
C ARG A 71 6.06 1.27 6.53
N SER A 72 4.98 1.97 6.21
CA SER A 72 4.31 2.92 7.10
C SER A 72 3.80 2.23 8.38
N LEU A 73 3.26 1.02 8.26
CA LEU A 73 2.84 0.21 9.41
C LEU A 73 4.01 -0.08 10.37
N ARG A 74 5.16 -0.52 9.85
CA ARG A 74 6.36 -0.78 10.67
C ARG A 74 6.90 0.48 11.34
N GLU A 75 6.85 1.62 10.66
CA GLU A 75 7.28 2.90 11.25
C GLU A 75 6.34 3.36 12.36
N GLN A 76 5.02 3.21 12.17
CA GLN A 76 4.04 3.52 13.21
C GLN A 76 4.19 2.60 14.43
N GLU A 77 4.40 1.31 14.20
CA GLU A 77 4.62 0.33 15.29
C GLU A 77 5.87 0.65 16.11
N ARG A 78 6.96 1.08 15.46
CA ARG A 78 8.17 1.57 16.14
C ARG A 78 7.91 2.82 16.97
N LYS A 79 7.12 3.77 16.46
CA LYS A 79 6.74 4.98 17.22
C LYS A 79 5.91 4.63 18.44
N ILE A 80 4.97 3.70 18.33
CA ILE A 80 4.19 3.21 19.47
C ILE A 80 5.11 2.60 20.53
N ALA A 81 6.02 1.70 20.13
CA ALA A 81 6.95 1.08 21.05
C ALA A 81 7.88 2.10 21.75
N GLN A 82 8.34 3.14 21.03
CA GLN A 82 9.10 4.24 21.63
C GLN A 82 8.27 5.01 22.66
N MET A 83 7.05 5.42 22.31
CA MET A 83 6.18 6.16 23.23
C MET A 83 5.84 5.34 24.48
N GLU A 84 5.61 4.03 24.33
CA GLU A 84 5.40 3.13 25.48
C GLU A 84 6.66 3.02 26.35
N SER A 85 7.85 2.94 25.75
CA SER A 85 9.11 2.89 26.49
C SER A 85 9.38 4.19 27.28
N GLU A 86 9.04 5.35 26.70
CA GLU A 86 9.16 6.64 27.37
C GLU A 86 8.19 6.73 28.55
N LEU A 87 6.93 6.33 28.36
CA LEU A 87 5.94 6.26 29.44
C LEU A 87 6.39 5.33 30.57
N ALA A 88 6.98 4.18 30.24
CA ALA A 88 7.53 3.26 31.24
C ALA A 88 8.72 3.88 32.00
N ALA A 89 9.61 4.59 31.30
CA ALA A 89 10.74 5.29 31.91
C ALA A 89 10.29 6.41 32.86
N TYR A 90 9.30 7.22 32.45
CA TYR A 90 8.71 8.24 33.33
C TYR A 90 8.08 7.62 34.58
N ARG A 91 7.32 6.54 34.42
CA ARG A 91 6.66 5.86 35.54
C ARG A 91 7.66 5.27 36.53
N ASN A 92 8.76 4.69 36.05
CA ASN A 92 9.84 4.20 36.91
C ASN A 92 10.58 5.33 37.64
N ARG A 93 10.75 6.50 36.99
CA ARG A 93 11.41 7.66 37.60
C ARG A 93 10.58 8.24 38.75
N GLU A 94 9.27 8.39 38.57
CA GLU A 94 8.37 8.84 39.64
C GLU A 94 8.35 7.87 40.84
N GLN A 95 8.37 6.56 40.60
CA GLN A 95 8.43 5.56 41.66
C GLN A 95 9.76 5.56 42.41
N GLY A 96 10.87 5.80 41.71
CA GLY A 96 12.19 5.98 42.32
C GLY A 96 12.25 7.20 43.23
N GLU A 97 11.76 8.35 42.75
CA GLU A 97 11.73 9.60 43.52
C GLU A 97 10.80 9.52 44.74
N ALA A 98 9.66 8.83 44.64
CA ALA A 98 8.76 8.59 45.77
C ALA A 98 9.39 7.68 46.84
N LYS A 99 10.16 6.66 46.41
CA LYS A 99 10.84 5.74 47.33
C LYS A 99 11.98 6.41 48.08
N ASP A 100 12.75 7.26 47.41
CA ASP A 100 13.89 7.99 47.98
C ASP A 100 13.45 9.08 48.98
N ARG A 101 12.31 9.73 48.72
CA ARG A 101 11.68 10.63 49.71
C ARG A 101 11.14 9.87 50.92
N GLY A 102 10.61 8.67 50.74
CA GLY A 102 10.14 7.83 51.86
C GLY A 102 11.27 7.39 52.78
N THR A 103 12.41 6.98 52.22
CA THR A 103 13.60 6.57 52.99
C THR A 103 14.29 7.73 53.70
N ALA A 104 14.32 8.93 53.09
CA ALA A 104 14.82 10.14 53.74
C ALA A 104 14.02 10.51 55.00
N ASN A 105 12.68 10.47 54.93
CA ASN A 105 11.82 10.77 56.08
C ASN A 105 11.92 9.72 57.21
N LEU A 106 12.17 8.44 56.88
CA LEU A 106 12.39 7.37 57.86
C LEU A 106 13.75 7.52 58.57
N SER A 107 14.78 8.01 57.88
CA SER A 107 16.10 8.25 58.47
C SER A 107 16.12 9.47 59.40
N GLU A 108 15.35 10.52 59.11
CA GLU A 108 15.23 11.71 59.97
C GLU A 108 14.32 11.47 61.18
N GLY A 109 13.29 10.62 61.06
CA GLY A 109 12.40 10.28 62.17
C GLY A 109 13.04 9.38 63.25
N GLY A 110 14.00 8.53 62.88
CA GLY A 110 14.71 7.65 63.81
C GLY A 110 15.86 8.30 64.60
N MET A 111 16.28 9.50 64.22
CA MET A 111 17.37 10.23 64.89
C MET A 111 16.86 11.23 65.95
N ASN A 112 15.54 11.44 66.01
CA ASN A 112 14.85 12.35 66.93
C ASN A 112 14.00 11.64 68.01
N ALA A 113 14.09 10.31 68.11
CA ALA A 113 13.43 9.48 69.13
C ALA A 113 14.45 8.82 70.05
#